data_AF-A0A932CQS0-F1
#
_entry.id   AF-A0A932CQS0-F1
#
_cell.length_a   1.000
_cell.length_b   1.000
_cell.length_c   1.000
_cell.angle_alpha   90.00
_cell.angle_beta   90.00
_cell.angle_gamma   90.00
#
_symmetry.space_group_name_H-M   'P 1'
#
loop_
_entity.id
_entity.type
_entity.pdbx_description
1 polymer ?
#
loop_
_entity_poly.entity_id
_entity_poly.type
_entity_poly.pdbx_seq_one_letter_code
_entity_poly.pdbx_strand_id
1 'polypeptide(L)'
;VRAVTVQKDRLFRKGGGRRSPTKTQTKVGHYIRSTPVRRNNDLAFDATIRAAAPKQIRRSRSQVAIALEGEDIREKIRERRMGNLLAFVVDASGSMGDLLMKTAKGAIMSLLEDAYQKRDKVGLVAFRESSAEVLLPPTNSIELVKNLLEDLPTGGKTPLAHGLVSGYELIQTYLRKDDNVSPLLILISDCRPNVGLLHGRVSSSYYEAQGFGKIRKEIFRIAEGIRNDGRIHTLIIDVTERMNPNYMGRDLAEAMGAQYFRVHELKAKGIVRLIRHAMAF
;
A
#
# COMPACT_ATOMS: atom_id res chain seq x y z
N VAL A 1 -14.78 -40.96 -5.92
CA VAL A 1 -14.30 -39.56 -5.82
C VAL A 1 -12.92 -39.58 -5.15
N ARG A 2 -11.83 -39.49 -5.93
CA ARG A 2 -10.45 -39.47 -5.40
C ARG A 2 -10.09 -38.02 -5.07
N ALA A 3 -9.71 -37.77 -3.82
CA ALA A 3 -9.22 -36.46 -3.38
C ALA A 3 -7.90 -36.13 -4.10
N VAL A 4 -7.86 -34.99 -4.77
CA VAL A 4 -6.63 -34.47 -5.40
C VAL A 4 -5.72 -33.96 -4.29
N THR A 5 -4.66 -34.71 -4.02
CA THR A 5 -3.61 -34.32 -3.08
C THR A 5 -2.77 -33.20 -3.70
N VAL A 6 -2.98 -31.96 -3.23
CA VAL A 6 -2.18 -30.81 -3.66
C VAL A 6 -0.79 -30.94 -3.03
N GLN A 7 0.23 -31.23 -3.85
CA GLN A 7 1.63 -31.18 -3.43
C GLN A 7 1.95 -29.78 -2.88
N LYS A 8 2.49 -29.73 -1.66
CA LYS A 8 2.91 -28.49 -0.99
C LYS A 8 4.10 -27.88 -1.73
N ASP A 9 3.78 -26.93 -2.60
CA ASP A 9 4.72 -26.15 -3.38
C ASP A 9 5.57 -25.21 -2.48
N ARG A 10 6.86 -25.07 -2.79
CA ARG A 10 7.88 -24.36 -1.99
C ARG A 10 8.00 -22.87 -2.31
N LEU A 11 7.08 -22.33 -3.11
CA LEU A 11 7.12 -20.95 -3.59
C LEU A 11 6.40 -20.00 -2.62
N PHE A 12 7.10 -18.95 -2.19
CA PHE A 12 6.53 -17.83 -1.44
C PHE A 12 5.50 -17.10 -2.32
N ARG A 13 4.23 -17.08 -1.92
CA ARG A 13 3.18 -16.31 -2.60
C ARG A 13 2.76 -15.12 -1.74
N LYS A 14 3.05 -13.89 -2.19
CA LYS A 14 2.38 -12.64 -1.76
C LYS A 14 1.09 -12.51 -2.57
N GLY A 15 -0.07 -12.76 -1.95
CA GLY A 15 -1.37 -12.50 -2.57
C GLY A 15 -2.28 -11.89 -1.53
N GLY A 16 -2.67 -10.62 -1.70
CA GLY A 16 -3.41 -9.84 -0.71
C GLY A 16 -4.89 -10.25 -0.62
N GLY A 17 -5.32 -10.57 0.60
CA GLY A 17 -6.73 -10.59 1.01
C GLY A 17 -7.13 -11.73 1.96
N ARG A 18 -7.62 -11.34 3.16
CA ARG A 18 -7.98 -12.14 4.36
C ARG A 18 -6.95 -13.15 4.86
N ARG A 19 -5.76 -12.66 5.20
CA ARG A 19 -4.78 -13.32 6.08
C ARG A 19 -3.70 -14.11 5.34
N SER A 20 -3.08 -13.46 4.36
CA SER A 20 -1.91 -13.95 3.64
C SER A 20 -0.80 -14.22 4.64
N PRO A 21 -0.44 -15.48 4.84
CA PRO A 21 0.38 -15.84 5.96
C PRO A 21 1.83 -15.55 5.52
N THR A 22 2.41 -14.53 6.14
CA THR A 22 3.68 -13.94 5.76
C THR A 22 4.70 -14.28 6.83
N LYS A 23 5.87 -14.78 6.39
CA LYS A 23 6.98 -15.03 7.32
C LYS A 23 7.45 -13.69 7.86
N THR A 24 7.43 -13.56 9.18
CA THR A 24 7.90 -12.34 9.84
C THR A 24 9.20 -12.62 10.57
N GLN A 25 10.09 -11.61 10.57
CA GLN A 25 11.30 -11.61 11.40
C GLN A 25 11.03 -11.00 12.78
N THR A 26 9.82 -10.50 13.02
CA THR A 26 9.41 -10.07 14.36
C THR A 26 9.16 -11.29 15.25
N LYS A 27 9.24 -11.12 16.57
CA LYS A 27 8.97 -12.19 17.56
C LYS A 27 7.47 -12.42 17.79
N VAL A 28 6.62 -11.91 16.89
CA VAL A 28 5.16 -11.91 16.98
C VAL A 28 4.57 -12.80 15.87
N GLY A 29 3.44 -13.47 16.13
CA GLY A 29 2.78 -14.37 15.17
C GLY A 29 2.92 -15.84 15.52
N HIS A 30 2.35 -16.71 14.68
CA HIS A 30 2.26 -18.15 14.96
C HIS A 30 3.57 -18.85 14.58
N TYR A 31 4.18 -19.58 15.51
CA TYR A 31 5.36 -20.39 15.25
C TYR A 31 4.99 -21.61 14.42
N ILE A 32 5.47 -21.68 13.18
CA ILE A 32 5.10 -22.74 12.22
C ILE A 32 6.19 -23.78 12.01
N ARG A 33 7.47 -23.39 12.11
CA ARG A 33 8.63 -24.28 11.94
C ARG A 33 9.87 -23.62 12.51
N SER A 34 10.93 -24.38 12.73
CA SER A 34 12.23 -23.85 13.14
C SER A 34 13.25 -23.82 12.00
N THR A 35 14.34 -23.08 12.19
CA THR A 35 15.48 -23.01 11.25
C THR A 35 16.81 -22.93 12.01
N PRO A 36 17.91 -23.52 11.50
CA PRO A 36 19.25 -23.28 12.05
C PRO A 36 19.80 -21.89 11.72
N VAL A 37 19.21 -21.19 10.75
CA VAL A 37 19.71 -19.88 10.31
C VAL A 37 19.36 -18.84 11.37
N ARG A 38 20.39 -18.23 11.96
CA ARG A 38 20.22 -17.16 12.93
C ARG A 38 19.94 -15.84 12.24
N ARG A 39 18.87 -15.15 12.63
CA ARG A 39 18.38 -13.93 11.99
C ARG A 39 17.94 -12.89 13.02
N ASN A 40 17.19 -13.31 14.03
CA ASN A 40 16.49 -12.39 14.93
C ASN A 40 16.54 -12.77 16.41
N ASN A 41 17.31 -13.80 16.77
CA ASN A 41 17.41 -14.31 18.14
C ASN A 41 16.03 -14.71 18.74
N ASP A 42 15.10 -15.19 17.91
CA ASP A 42 13.82 -15.77 18.37
C ASP A 42 13.96 -17.29 18.59
N LEU A 43 14.52 -17.68 19.74
CA LEU A 43 14.85 -19.08 20.04
C LEU A 43 13.63 -20.02 19.98
N ALA A 44 13.76 -21.10 19.21
CA ALA A 44 12.86 -22.25 19.22
C ALA A 44 13.37 -23.30 20.22
N PHE A 45 12.96 -23.15 21.48
CA PHE A 45 13.46 -23.97 22.59
C PHE A 45 13.23 -25.48 22.36
N ASP A 46 12.03 -25.86 21.95
CA ASP A 46 11.63 -27.23 21.63
C ASP A 46 12.49 -27.83 20.50
N ALA A 47 12.75 -27.07 19.44
CA ALA A 47 13.52 -27.53 18.31
C ALA A 47 15.03 -27.57 18.60
N THR A 48 15.51 -26.65 19.43
CA THR A 48 16.91 -26.61 19.90
C THR A 48 17.21 -27.81 20.76
N ILE A 49 16.34 -28.14 21.72
CA ILE A 49 16.48 -29.35 22.54
C ILE A 49 16.41 -30.61 21.67
N ARG A 50 15.44 -30.69 20.75
CA ARG A 50 15.34 -31.84 19.82
C ARG A 50 16.58 -32.00 18.94
N ALA A 51 17.22 -30.90 18.52
CA ALA A 51 18.46 -30.95 17.74
C ALA A 51 19.66 -31.41 18.57
N ALA A 52 19.72 -31.01 19.85
CA ALA A 52 20.79 -31.39 20.76
C ALA A 52 20.64 -32.81 21.34
N ALA A 53 19.42 -33.35 21.40
CA ALA A 53 19.11 -34.60 22.09
C ALA A 53 19.93 -35.81 21.62
N PRO A 54 20.10 -36.09 20.30
CA PRO A 54 20.88 -37.24 19.84
C PRO A 54 22.38 -37.13 20.14
N LYS A 55 22.89 -35.91 20.35
CA LYS A 55 24.31 -35.61 20.56
C LYS A 55 24.73 -35.72 22.01
N GLN A 56 23.76 -35.83 22.93
CA GLN A 56 24.04 -35.83 24.37
C GLN A 56 24.94 -36.99 24.83
N ILE A 57 24.91 -38.12 24.13
CA ILE A 57 25.75 -39.29 24.48
C ILE A 57 27.24 -38.97 24.29
N ARG A 58 27.58 -38.13 23.31
CA ARG A 58 28.97 -37.82 22.95
C ARG A 58 29.47 -36.52 23.59
N ARG A 59 28.59 -35.75 24.23
CA ARG A 59 28.93 -34.44 24.78
C ARG A 59 29.14 -34.51 26.29
N SER A 60 30.17 -33.83 26.75
CA SER A 60 30.38 -33.63 28.18
C SER A 60 29.31 -32.70 28.74
N ARG A 61 28.54 -33.21 29.70
CA ARG A 61 27.56 -32.43 30.46
C ARG A 61 28.28 -31.72 31.58
N SER A 62 28.81 -30.52 31.31
CA SER A 62 29.49 -29.67 32.28
C SER A 62 28.49 -29.06 33.27
N GLN A 63 27.97 -29.87 34.21
CA GLN A 63 26.97 -29.49 35.22
C GLN A 63 25.62 -28.98 34.68
N VAL A 64 25.30 -29.27 33.42
CA VAL A 64 24.02 -28.92 32.78
C VAL A 64 23.22 -30.16 32.43
N ALA A 65 21.89 -30.05 32.49
CA ALA A 65 21.00 -31.16 32.12
C ALA A 65 21.11 -31.53 30.62
N ILE A 66 21.32 -30.52 29.76
CA ILE A 66 21.48 -30.66 28.32
C ILE A 66 22.65 -29.81 27.86
N ALA A 67 23.66 -30.43 27.25
CA ALA A 67 24.79 -29.72 26.65
C ALA A 67 24.39 -29.19 25.25
N LEU A 68 24.23 -27.87 25.14
CA LEU A 68 23.90 -27.16 23.90
C LEU A 68 25.16 -26.56 23.28
N GLU A 69 25.28 -26.69 21.96
CA GLU A 69 26.30 -25.99 21.15
C GLU A 69 25.63 -25.08 20.13
N GLY A 70 26.42 -24.22 19.50
CA GLY A 70 25.92 -23.24 18.54
C GLY A 70 25.14 -23.84 17.37
N GLU A 71 25.51 -25.04 16.91
CA GLU A 71 24.85 -25.76 15.82
C GLU A 71 23.47 -26.33 16.17
N ASP A 72 23.14 -26.44 17.46
CA ASP A 72 21.83 -26.92 17.89
C ASP A 72 20.80 -25.81 17.93
N ILE A 73 21.26 -24.55 18.07
CA ILE A 73 20.38 -23.39 18.19
C ILE A 73 19.49 -23.29 16.96
N ARG A 74 18.18 -23.38 17.21
CA ARG A 74 17.15 -23.15 16.20
C ARG A 74 16.40 -21.88 16.52
N GLU A 75 16.08 -21.10 15.50
CA GLU A 75 15.17 -19.95 15.60
C GLU A 75 13.78 -20.32 15.10
N LYS A 76 12.76 -19.68 15.67
CA LYS A 76 11.36 -19.78 15.25
C LYS A 76 11.18 -19.06 13.93
N ILE A 77 10.57 -19.74 12.97
CA ILE A 77 9.95 -19.10 11.82
C ILE A 77 8.50 -18.90 12.19
N ARG A 78 8.13 -17.62 12.30
CA ARG A 78 6.77 -17.20 12.58
C ARG A 78 6.07 -16.77 11.31
N GLU A 79 4.78 -17.02 11.32
CA GLU A 79 3.87 -16.60 10.27
C GLU A 79 2.81 -15.71 10.89
N ARG A 80 2.64 -14.52 10.29
CA ARG A 80 1.61 -13.59 10.68
C ARG A 80 0.76 -13.23 9.48
N ARG A 81 -0.51 -12.96 9.76
CA ARG A 81 -1.54 -12.67 8.76
C ARG A 81 -1.60 -11.15 8.58
N MET A 82 -1.15 -10.63 7.44
CA MET A 82 -1.20 -9.19 7.14
C MET A 82 -2.54 -8.81 6.48
N GLY A 83 -3.08 -7.65 6.83
CA GLY A 83 -4.22 -7.03 6.15
C GLY A 83 -3.75 -5.95 5.17
N ASN A 84 -4.59 -5.52 4.22
CA ASN A 84 -4.26 -4.37 3.38
C ASN A 84 -5.00 -3.12 3.85
N LEU A 85 -4.37 -1.96 3.62
CA LEU A 85 -4.99 -0.65 3.71
C LEU A 85 -4.97 -0.01 2.32
N LEU A 86 -6.14 0.25 1.74
CA LEU A 86 -6.29 1.02 0.51
C LEU A 86 -6.61 2.47 0.89
N ALA A 87 -5.67 3.38 0.68
CA ALA A 87 -5.87 4.81 0.91
C ALA A 87 -6.16 5.49 -0.43
N PHE A 88 -7.42 5.79 -0.68
CA PHE A 88 -7.84 6.53 -1.87
C PHE A 88 -7.58 8.01 -1.65
N VAL A 89 -6.86 8.62 -2.60
CA VAL A 89 -6.57 10.05 -2.65
C VAL A 89 -7.17 10.56 -3.94
N VAL A 90 -8.32 11.21 -3.85
CA VAL A 90 -9.19 11.52 -4.99
C VAL A 90 -9.24 13.02 -5.23
N ASP A 91 -8.99 13.39 -6.47
CA ASP A 91 -9.14 14.76 -6.95
C ASP A 91 -10.62 15.06 -7.19
N ALA A 92 -11.14 16.06 -6.47
CA ALA A 92 -12.52 16.52 -6.58
C ALA A 92 -12.63 17.90 -7.25
N SER A 93 -11.59 18.32 -7.98
CA SER A 93 -11.56 19.57 -8.73
C SER A 93 -12.60 19.60 -9.88
N GLY A 94 -12.83 20.80 -10.44
CA GLY A 94 -13.90 21.01 -11.43
C GLY A 94 -13.79 20.18 -12.72
N SER A 95 -12.59 19.74 -13.11
CA SER A 95 -12.38 18.85 -14.26
C SER A 95 -12.69 17.38 -13.96
N MET A 96 -12.82 17.02 -12.68
CA MET A 96 -12.78 15.64 -12.22
C MET A 96 -14.13 15.09 -11.84
N GLY A 97 -15.02 15.86 -11.21
CA GLY A 97 -16.24 15.35 -10.61
C GLY A 97 -17.10 14.44 -11.50
N ASP A 98 -17.59 15.00 -12.61
CA ASP A 98 -18.37 14.26 -13.59
C ASP A 98 -17.55 13.18 -14.32
N LEU A 99 -16.27 13.47 -14.58
CA LEU A 99 -15.37 12.61 -15.34
C LEU A 99 -14.99 11.36 -14.54
N LEU A 100 -14.79 11.50 -13.23
CA LEU A 100 -14.50 10.43 -12.29
C LEU A 100 -15.67 9.45 -12.23
N MET A 101 -16.90 9.96 -12.05
CA MET A 101 -18.08 9.11 -12.01
C MET A 101 -18.43 8.47 -13.36
N LYS A 102 -18.23 9.17 -14.49
CA LYS A 102 -18.51 8.58 -15.81
C LYS A 102 -17.44 7.58 -16.25
N THR A 103 -16.17 7.89 -15.97
CA THR A 103 -15.04 7.16 -16.57
C THR A 103 -14.42 6.16 -15.60
N ALA A 104 -14.29 6.53 -14.31
CA ALA A 104 -13.60 5.74 -13.30
C ALA A 104 -14.54 4.96 -12.35
N LYS A 105 -15.86 5.20 -12.34
CA LYS A 105 -16.80 4.50 -11.44
C LYS A 105 -16.69 2.98 -11.51
N GLY A 106 -16.85 2.37 -12.67
CA GLY A 106 -16.77 0.91 -12.79
C GLY A 106 -15.43 0.35 -12.30
N ALA A 107 -14.35 1.09 -12.54
CA ALA A 107 -13.01 0.74 -12.12
C ALA A 107 -12.84 0.77 -10.59
N ILE A 108 -13.18 1.90 -9.98
CA ILE A 108 -13.07 2.13 -8.54
C ILE A 108 -14.02 1.20 -7.78
N MET A 109 -15.23 0.98 -8.29
CA MET A 109 -16.22 0.10 -7.67
C MET A 109 -15.75 -1.35 -7.65
N SER A 110 -15.18 -1.86 -8.74
CA SER A 110 -14.58 -3.21 -8.77
C SER A 110 -13.44 -3.36 -7.77
N LEU A 111 -12.63 -2.31 -7.58
CA LEU A 111 -11.58 -2.31 -6.57
C LEU A 111 -12.16 -2.33 -5.16
N LEU A 112 -13.14 -1.48 -4.87
CA LEU A 112 -13.81 -1.49 -3.57
C LEU A 112 -14.46 -2.84 -3.29
N GLU A 113 -15.08 -3.48 -4.27
CA GLU A 113 -15.67 -4.82 -4.11
C GLU A 113 -14.62 -5.90 -3.83
N ASP A 114 -13.46 -5.86 -4.49
CA ASP A 114 -12.34 -6.76 -4.18
C ASP A 114 -11.84 -6.52 -2.74
N ALA A 115 -11.71 -5.26 -2.32
CA ALA A 115 -11.35 -4.90 -0.96
C ALA A 115 -12.37 -5.45 0.07
N TYR A 116 -13.67 -5.40 -0.25
CA TYR A 116 -14.73 -5.94 0.59
C TYR A 116 -14.56 -7.44 0.82
N GLN A 117 -14.43 -8.19 -0.28
CA GLN A 117 -14.28 -9.64 -0.25
C GLN A 117 -13.05 -10.03 0.57
N LYS A 118 -11.99 -9.24 0.47
CA LYS A 118 -10.71 -9.42 1.13
C LYS A 118 -10.63 -8.86 2.55
N ARG A 119 -11.72 -8.25 3.05
CA ARG A 119 -11.79 -7.51 4.32
C ARG A 119 -10.61 -6.56 4.52
N ASP A 120 -10.20 -5.92 3.45
CA ASP A 120 -9.21 -4.87 3.49
C ASP A 120 -9.84 -3.61 4.11
N LYS A 121 -8.98 -2.76 4.67
CA LYS A 121 -9.37 -1.45 5.16
C LYS A 121 -9.32 -0.45 4.03
N VAL A 122 -10.26 0.49 4.01
CA VAL A 122 -10.34 1.54 3.00
C VAL A 122 -10.41 2.89 3.70
N GLY A 123 -9.54 3.81 3.32
CA GLY A 123 -9.62 5.23 3.70
C GLY A 123 -9.83 6.09 2.47
N LEU A 124 -10.47 7.26 2.63
CA LEU A 124 -10.76 8.20 1.55
C LEU A 124 -10.32 9.60 1.95
N VAL A 125 -9.45 10.17 1.12
CA VAL A 125 -9.03 11.58 1.13
C VAL A 125 -9.52 12.21 -0.16
N ALA A 126 -10.19 13.36 -0.04
CA ALA A 126 -10.55 14.18 -1.18
C ALA A 126 -9.78 15.50 -1.12
N PHE A 127 -9.34 16.01 -2.26
CA PHE A 127 -8.68 17.30 -2.33
C PHE A 127 -9.31 18.16 -3.42
N ARG A 128 -9.54 19.44 -3.08
CA ARG A 128 -10.17 20.44 -3.94
C ARG A 128 -9.85 21.84 -3.42
N GLU A 129 -10.03 22.83 -4.28
CA GLU A 129 -9.79 24.23 -3.93
C GLU A 129 -8.38 24.46 -3.40
N SER A 130 -8.23 24.69 -2.10
CA SER A 130 -6.95 25.00 -1.46
C SER A 130 -6.54 24.02 -0.37
N SER A 131 -7.20 22.86 -0.26
CA SER A 131 -6.93 21.90 0.81
C SER A 131 -7.27 20.46 0.43
N ALA A 132 -6.89 19.54 1.32
CA ALA A 132 -7.31 18.15 1.30
C ALA A 132 -7.99 17.80 2.63
N GLU A 133 -8.98 16.91 2.58
CA GLU A 133 -9.78 16.48 3.71
C GLU A 133 -9.86 14.94 3.75
N VAL A 134 -9.74 14.37 4.94
CA VAL A 134 -10.02 12.96 5.18
C VAL A 134 -11.52 12.79 5.32
N LEU A 135 -12.19 12.37 4.24
CA LEU A 135 -13.63 12.10 4.26
C LEU A 135 -13.96 10.82 5.02
N LEU A 136 -13.08 9.81 4.94
CA LEU A 136 -13.21 8.58 5.72
C LEU A 136 -11.88 8.12 6.29
N PRO A 137 -11.77 7.93 7.61
CA PRO A 137 -10.68 7.16 8.18
C PRO A 137 -10.78 5.68 7.75
N PRO A 138 -9.71 4.89 7.88
CA PRO A 138 -9.69 3.47 7.52
C PRO A 138 -10.86 2.66 8.10
N THR A 139 -11.79 2.26 7.22
CA THR A 139 -13.02 1.52 7.55
C THR A 139 -13.13 0.23 6.74
N ASN A 140 -13.97 -0.70 7.19
CA ASN A 140 -14.40 -1.85 6.38
C ASN A 140 -15.75 -1.60 5.69
N SER A 141 -16.40 -0.47 5.98
CA SER A 141 -17.68 -0.12 5.37
C SER A 141 -17.46 0.44 3.99
N ILE A 142 -17.74 -0.40 2.99
CA ILE A 142 -17.55 -0.03 1.59
C ILE A 142 -18.74 0.73 1.05
N GLU A 143 -19.93 0.52 1.60
CA GLU A 143 -21.11 1.31 1.28
C GLU A 143 -20.90 2.81 1.60
N LEU A 144 -20.28 3.13 2.73
CA LEU A 144 -19.92 4.52 3.06
C LEU A 144 -18.95 5.13 2.05
N VAL A 145 -17.93 4.36 1.62
CA VAL A 145 -16.96 4.81 0.62
C VAL A 145 -17.65 5.02 -0.73
N LYS A 146 -18.53 4.09 -1.13
CA LYS A 146 -19.29 4.17 -2.38
C LYS A 146 -20.16 5.44 -2.42
N ASN A 147 -20.96 5.68 -1.39
CA ASN A 147 -21.83 6.85 -1.31
C ASN A 147 -21.02 8.15 -1.36
N LEU A 148 -19.95 8.24 -0.58
CA LEU A 148 -19.11 9.45 -0.58
C LEU A 148 -18.40 9.69 -1.91
N LEU A 149 -18.02 8.64 -2.64
CA LEU A 149 -17.46 8.78 -3.97
C LEU A 149 -18.51 9.26 -4.99
N GLU A 150 -19.75 8.78 -4.89
CA GLU A 150 -20.87 9.23 -5.73
C GLU A 150 -21.25 10.69 -5.47
N ASP A 151 -21.17 11.11 -4.21
CA ASP A 151 -21.53 12.46 -3.75
C ASP A 151 -20.33 13.42 -3.64
N LEU A 152 -19.18 13.07 -4.25
CA LEU A 152 -17.99 13.91 -4.17
C LEU A 152 -18.29 15.33 -4.71
N PRO A 153 -18.14 16.39 -3.91
CA PRO A 153 -18.42 17.75 -4.35
C PRO A 153 -17.47 18.12 -5.48
N THR A 154 -18.02 18.57 -6.60
CA THR A 154 -17.27 18.84 -7.82
C THR A 154 -16.99 20.33 -7.94
N GLY A 155 -15.74 20.73 -8.16
CA GLY A 155 -15.40 22.13 -8.39
C GLY A 155 -14.07 22.58 -7.82
N GLY A 156 -13.61 23.71 -8.32
CA GLY A 156 -12.43 24.36 -7.78
C GLY A 156 -11.11 23.89 -8.37
N LYS A 157 -10.04 24.26 -7.65
CA LYS A 157 -8.65 24.00 -8.01
C LYS A 157 -8.17 22.59 -7.59
N THR A 158 -6.95 22.25 -7.99
CA THR A 158 -6.31 20.93 -7.86
C THR A 158 -5.10 21.01 -6.92
N PRO A 159 -5.30 20.98 -5.58
CA PRO A 159 -4.23 21.01 -4.58
C PRO A 159 -3.58 19.64 -4.37
N LEU A 160 -2.97 19.08 -5.42
CA LEU A 160 -2.39 17.73 -5.42
C LEU A 160 -1.39 17.48 -4.28
N ALA A 161 -0.56 18.49 -3.96
CA ALA A 161 0.40 18.40 -2.86
C ALA A 161 -0.29 18.15 -1.50
N HIS A 162 -1.42 18.81 -1.26
CA HIS A 162 -2.22 18.61 -0.05
C HIS A 162 -2.81 17.19 -0.03
N GLY A 163 -3.33 16.72 -1.16
CA GLY A 163 -3.87 15.36 -1.29
C GLY A 163 -2.83 14.28 -0.96
N LEU A 164 -1.63 14.40 -1.52
CA LEU A 164 -0.53 13.46 -1.26
C LEU A 164 -0.09 13.46 0.20
N VAL A 165 0.05 14.64 0.82
CA VAL A 165 0.42 14.76 2.24
C VAL A 165 -0.67 14.15 3.12
N SER A 166 -1.94 14.52 2.94
CA SER A 166 -3.03 13.97 3.75
C SER A 166 -3.20 12.47 3.57
N GLY A 167 -3.00 11.95 2.35
CA GLY A 167 -2.99 10.51 2.09
C GLY A 167 -1.85 9.79 2.83
N TYR A 168 -0.65 10.35 2.78
CA TYR A 168 0.51 9.82 3.50
C TYR A 168 0.28 9.86 5.03
N GLU A 169 -0.23 10.97 5.57
CA GLU A 169 -0.53 11.12 6.99
C GLU A 169 -1.60 10.14 7.49
N LEU A 170 -2.64 9.89 6.69
CA LEU A 170 -3.67 8.88 6.97
C LEU A 170 -3.02 7.49 7.10
N ILE A 171 -2.13 7.13 6.17
CA ILE A 171 -1.40 5.86 6.20
C ILE A 171 -0.49 5.79 7.44
N GLN A 172 0.33 6.81 7.70
CA GLN A 172 1.23 6.82 8.86
C GLN A 172 0.46 6.69 10.17
N THR A 173 -0.65 7.42 10.30
CA THR A 173 -1.50 7.36 11.49
C THR A 173 -2.07 5.96 11.71
N TYR A 174 -2.43 5.27 10.63
CA TYR A 174 -2.90 3.90 10.72
C TYR A 174 -1.77 2.90 11.00
N LEU A 175 -0.60 3.06 10.38
CA LEU A 175 0.59 2.21 10.63
C LEU A 175 1.08 2.30 12.08
N ARG A 176 0.90 3.44 12.75
CA ARG A 176 1.18 3.55 14.21
C ARG A 176 0.23 2.71 15.06
N LYS A 177 -0.99 2.45 14.58
CA LYS A 177 -1.99 1.61 15.26
C LYS A 177 -1.81 0.12 14.93
N ASP A 178 -1.51 -0.18 13.66
CA ASP A 178 -1.24 -1.53 13.18
C ASP A 178 -0.10 -1.49 12.14
N ASP A 179 1.09 -1.87 12.59
CA ASP A 179 2.29 -1.95 11.76
C ASP A 179 2.31 -3.19 10.84
N ASN A 180 1.26 -4.03 10.89
CA ASN A 180 1.17 -5.29 10.14
C ASN A 180 0.22 -5.20 8.95
N VAL A 181 0.07 -4.00 8.40
CA VAL A 181 -0.70 -3.80 7.19
C VAL A 181 0.19 -3.47 6.02
N SER A 182 -0.25 -3.87 4.83
CA SER A 182 0.35 -3.45 3.58
C SER A 182 -0.45 -2.26 3.04
N PRO A 183 0.02 -1.01 3.19
CA PRO A 183 -0.66 0.15 2.66
C PRO A 183 -0.41 0.32 1.16
N LEU A 184 -1.49 0.61 0.43
CA LEU A 184 -1.47 1.02 -0.96
C LEU A 184 -2.16 2.38 -1.07
N LEU A 185 -1.38 3.40 -1.43
CA LEU A 185 -1.88 4.74 -1.75
C LEU A 185 -2.33 4.76 -3.22
N ILE A 186 -3.58 5.11 -3.45
CA ILE A 186 -4.21 5.14 -4.77
C ILE A 186 -4.59 6.58 -5.08
N LEU A 187 -3.79 7.24 -5.92
CA LEU A 187 -4.07 8.58 -6.42
C LEU A 187 -4.99 8.48 -7.64
N ILE A 188 -6.08 9.24 -7.64
CA ILE A 188 -6.99 9.38 -8.78
C ILE A 188 -7.13 10.86 -9.12
N SER A 189 -6.54 11.28 -10.24
CA SER A 189 -6.46 12.69 -10.65
C SER A 189 -6.11 12.80 -12.13
N ASP A 190 -6.43 13.95 -12.74
CA ASP A 190 -5.89 14.34 -14.05
C ASP A 190 -4.41 14.80 -13.97
N CYS A 191 -3.83 14.81 -12.76
CA CYS A 191 -2.45 15.17 -12.47
C CYS A 191 -2.07 16.57 -12.96
N ARG A 192 -2.98 17.55 -12.82
CA ARG A 192 -2.74 18.97 -13.19
C ARG A 192 -2.73 19.90 -11.97
N PRO A 193 -1.66 19.89 -11.17
CA PRO A 193 -1.63 20.73 -9.96
C PRO A 193 -1.57 22.22 -10.29
N ASN A 194 -2.32 23.01 -9.54
CA ASN A 194 -2.32 24.48 -9.63
C ASN A 194 -2.32 25.17 -8.26
N VAL A 195 -2.13 24.41 -7.17
CA VAL A 195 -1.98 24.92 -5.80
C VAL A 195 -0.84 24.16 -5.11
N GLY A 196 0.13 24.90 -4.57
CA GLY A 196 1.21 24.35 -3.73
C GLY A 196 0.96 24.59 -2.25
N LEU A 197 1.60 23.82 -1.36
CA LEU A 197 1.52 23.96 0.10
C LEU A 197 2.11 25.29 0.57
N LEU A 198 3.23 25.71 -0.02
CA LEU A 198 4.00 26.88 0.44
C LEU A 198 3.61 28.19 -0.24
N HIS A 199 2.89 28.14 -1.36
CA HIS A 199 2.73 29.30 -2.26
C HIS A 199 1.30 29.86 -2.31
N GLY A 200 0.37 29.32 -1.51
CA GLY A 200 -1.03 29.78 -1.52
C GLY A 200 -1.67 29.75 -2.91
N ARG A 201 -2.71 30.56 -3.13
CA ARG A 201 -3.47 30.62 -4.39
C ARG A 201 -2.58 31.12 -5.53
N VAL A 202 -2.14 30.22 -6.40
CA VAL A 202 -1.52 30.59 -7.68
C VAL A 202 -2.63 30.83 -8.72
N SER A 203 -2.58 31.97 -9.41
CA SER A 203 -3.55 32.36 -10.46
C SER A 203 -3.39 31.48 -11.71
N SER A 204 -4.46 31.27 -12.47
CA SER A 204 -4.41 30.61 -13.78
C SER A 204 -3.54 31.37 -14.79
N SER A 205 -3.25 32.66 -14.61
CA SER A 205 -2.29 33.41 -15.44
C SER A 205 -0.81 33.08 -15.14
N TYR A 206 -0.54 32.28 -14.10
CA TYR A 206 0.80 31.83 -13.71
C TYR A 206 1.25 30.55 -14.43
N TYR A 207 0.45 30.06 -15.39
CA TYR A 207 0.81 28.92 -16.24
C TYR A 207 2.05 29.17 -17.11
N GLU A 208 2.50 30.43 -17.29
CA GLU A 208 3.55 30.78 -18.26
C GLU A 208 4.87 31.32 -17.68
N ALA A 209 5.01 31.58 -16.37
CA ALA A 209 6.28 32.12 -15.84
C ALA A 209 6.62 31.66 -14.43
N GLN A 210 7.66 30.82 -14.31
CA GLN A 210 8.42 30.43 -13.11
C GLN A 210 7.71 29.72 -11.93
N GLY A 211 6.40 29.88 -11.72
CA GLY A 211 5.67 29.29 -10.57
C GLY A 211 5.38 27.79 -10.70
N PHE A 212 5.10 27.31 -11.92
CA PHE A 212 4.80 25.90 -12.16
C PHE A 212 5.97 24.97 -11.83
N GLY A 213 7.21 25.43 -12.08
CA GLY A 213 8.41 24.71 -11.69
C GLY A 213 8.54 24.53 -10.17
N LYS A 214 8.07 25.49 -9.37
CA LYS A 214 8.11 25.39 -7.89
C LYS A 214 7.09 24.38 -7.36
N ILE A 215 5.84 24.43 -7.85
CA ILE A 215 4.78 23.48 -7.47
C ILE A 215 5.16 22.05 -7.88
N ARG A 216 5.67 21.87 -9.10
CA ARG A 216 6.16 20.55 -9.55
C ARG A 216 7.30 20.02 -8.68
N LYS A 217 8.32 20.83 -8.41
CA LYS A 217 9.44 20.45 -7.52
C LYS A 217 8.95 20.08 -6.13
N GLU A 218 7.99 20.82 -5.59
CA GLU A 218 7.39 20.53 -4.29
C GLU A 218 6.69 19.16 -4.28
N ILE A 219 5.84 18.90 -5.28
CA ILE A 219 5.13 17.63 -5.43
C ILE A 219 6.12 16.47 -5.61
N PHE A 220 7.18 16.64 -6.40
CA PHE A 220 8.19 15.59 -6.58
C PHE A 220 8.96 15.29 -5.29
N ARG A 221 9.27 16.28 -4.46
CA ARG A 221 9.86 16.04 -3.13
C ARG A 221 8.94 15.23 -2.23
N ILE A 222 7.64 15.54 -2.24
CA ILE A 222 6.63 14.79 -1.47
C ILE A 222 6.55 13.35 -1.99
N ALA A 223 6.49 13.18 -3.31
CA ALA A 223 6.46 11.89 -3.99
C ALA A 223 7.67 11.01 -3.64
N GLU A 224 8.88 11.57 -3.71
CA GLU A 224 10.11 10.89 -3.30
C GLU A 224 10.10 10.54 -1.81
N GLY A 225 9.56 11.42 -0.95
CA GLY A 225 9.36 11.14 0.47
C GLY A 225 8.46 9.93 0.71
N ILE A 226 7.34 9.83 -0.01
CA ILE A 226 6.42 8.68 0.04
C ILE A 226 7.14 7.40 -0.42
N ARG A 227 7.90 7.48 -1.53
CA ARG A 227 8.68 6.36 -2.06
C ARG A 227 9.72 5.85 -1.06
N ASN A 228 10.41 6.77 -0.38
CA ASN A 228 11.48 6.46 0.56
C ASN A 228 10.99 5.76 1.84
N ASP A 229 9.69 5.83 2.16
CA ASP A 229 9.11 5.07 3.27
C ASP A 229 9.26 3.55 3.06
N GLY A 230 9.23 3.09 1.80
CA GLY A 230 9.46 1.70 1.40
C GLY A 230 8.36 0.70 1.82
N ARG A 231 7.49 1.07 2.78
CA ARG A 231 6.34 0.26 3.21
C ARG A 231 5.08 0.56 2.41
N ILE A 232 5.04 1.71 1.70
CA ILE A 232 3.87 2.20 0.98
C ILE A 232 3.99 1.86 -0.49
N HIS A 233 3.10 1.01 -0.98
CA HIS A 233 2.90 0.82 -2.41
C HIS A 233 2.07 1.97 -2.96
N THR A 234 2.33 2.37 -4.20
CA THR A 234 1.69 3.54 -4.81
C THR A 234 1.12 3.17 -6.19
N LEU A 235 -0.10 3.66 -6.45
CA LEU A 235 -0.82 3.48 -7.71
C LEU A 235 -1.40 4.83 -8.13
N ILE A 236 -1.17 5.22 -9.38
CA ILE A 236 -1.75 6.41 -9.99
C ILE A 236 -2.73 5.98 -11.08
N ILE A 237 -3.97 6.42 -10.93
CA ILE A 237 -5.05 6.28 -11.91
C ILE A 237 -5.27 7.65 -12.53
N ASP A 238 -4.77 7.80 -13.75
CA ASP A 238 -4.93 9.00 -14.55
C ASP A 238 -6.24 8.93 -15.33
N VAL A 239 -7.14 9.89 -15.08
CA VAL A 239 -8.47 9.93 -15.73
C VAL A 239 -8.47 10.61 -17.09
N THR A 240 -7.31 11.05 -17.58
CA THR A 240 -7.22 11.81 -18.83
C THR A 240 -7.36 10.93 -20.06
N GLU A 241 -8.11 11.42 -21.06
CA GLU A 241 -8.34 10.70 -22.31
C GLU A 241 -7.29 10.99 -23.38
N ARG A 242 -6.75 12.22 -23.41
CA ARG A 242 -5.79 12.67 -24.43
C ARG A 242 -4.47 13.02 -23.79
N MET A 243 -3.38 12.70 -24.49
CA MET A 243 -2.02 13.04 -24.09
C MET A 243 -1.78 14.54 -24.34
N ASN A 244 -1.43 15.28 -23.30
CA ASN A 244 -1.06 16.70 -23.32
C ASN A 244 0.38 16.82 -22.77
N PRO A 245 1.25 17.61 -23.41
CA PRO A 245 2.63 17.80 -22.98
C PRO A 245 2.78 18.36 -21.55
N ASN A 246 1.73 18.98 -20.97
CA ASN A 246 1.76 19.52 -19.61
C ASN A 246 1.36 18.53 -18.51
N TYR A 247 1.03 17.28 -18.83
CA TYR A 247 0.72 16.28 -17.80
C TYR A 247 1.98 15.81 -17.07
N MET A 248 1.90 15.74 -15.75
CA MET A 248 2.97 15.19 -14.92
C MET A 248 2.66 13.81 -14.36
N GLY A 249 1.59 13.13 -14.78
CA GLY A 249 1.17 11.86 -14.19
C GLY A 249 2.25 10.76 -14.27
N ARG A 250 2.98 10.67 -15.38
CA ARG A 250 4.09 9.71 -15.55
C ARG A 250 5.32 10.12 -14.74
N ASP A 251 5.73 11.39 -14.82
CA ASP A 251 6.86 11.91 -14.04
C ASP A 251 6.61 11.74 -12.53
N LEU A 252 5.36 11.97 -12.10
CA LEU A 252 4.93 11.77 -10.73
C LEU A 252 4.98 10.30 -10.34
N ALA A 253 4.54 9.40 -11.22
CA ALA A 253 4.62 7.96 -10.98
C ALA A 253 6.08 7.53 -10.81
N GLU A 254 6.99 8.02 -11.65
CA GLU A 254 8.41 7.72 -11.54
C GLU A 254 8.99 8.22 -10.20
N ALA A 255 8.71 9.47 -9.82
CA ALA A 255 9.13 10.05 -8.55
C ALA A 255 8.59 9.25 -7.34
N MET A 256 7.32 8.83 -7.40
CA MET A 256 6.65 8.03 -6.35
C MET A 256 7.04 6.54 -6.37
N GLY A 257 7.71 6.06 -7.41
CA GLY A 257 7.86 4.62 -7.67
C GLY A 257 6.52 3.90 -7.89
N ALA A 258 5.50 4.63 -8.37
CA ALA A 258 4.14 4.15 -8.51
C ALA A 258 3.90 3.38 -9.80
N GLN A 259 2.95 2.45 -9.75
CA GLN A 259 2.34 1.96 -10.98
C GLN A 259 1.42 3.03 -11.56
N TYR A 260 1.48 3.24 -12.86
CA TYR A 260 0.68 4.23 -13.57
C TYR A 260 -0.24 3.56 -14.56
N PHE A 261 -1.52 3.90 -14.51
CA PHE A 261 -2.51 3.47 -15.48
C PHE A 261 -3.42 4.62 -15.86
N ARG A 262 -3.84 4.63 -17.11
CA ARG A 262 -4.98 5.45 -17.51
C ARG A 262 -6.27 4.71 -17.26
N VAL A 263 -7.32 5.45 -16.94
CA VAL A 263 -8.63 4.90 -16.57
C VAL A 263 -9.24 3.95 -17.63
N HIS A 264 -8.99 4.19 -18.92
CA HIS A 264 -9.46 3.30 -20.00
C HIS A 264 -8.69 1.97 -20.06
N GLU A 265 -7.41 1.95 -19.65
CA GLU A 265 -6.60 0.73 -19.60
C GLU A 265 -7.05 -0.20 -18.47
N LEU A 266 -7.66 0.37 -17.42
CA LEU A 266 -8.20 -0.36 -16.28
C LEU A 266 -9.42 -1.23 -16.66
N LYS A 267 -10.26 -0.76 -17.60
CA LYS A 267 -11.41 -1.52 -18.11
C LYS A 267 -10.97 -2.77 -18.88
N ALA A 268 -9.84 -2.72 -19.58
CA ALA A 268 -9.37 -3.80 -20.43
C ALA A 268 -8.59 -4.91 -19.70
N LYS A 269 -7.83 -4.56 -18.65
CA LYS A 269 -6.90 -5.50 -17.98
C LYS A 269 -7.42 -6.07 -16.65
N GLY A 270 -8.50 -5.51 -16.11
CA GLY A 270 -9.05 -5.88 -14.80
C GLY A 270 -8.16 -5.38 -13.65
N ILE A 271 -8.67 -4.40 -12.91
CA ILE A 271 -7.95 -3.67 -11.83
C ILE A 271 -7.42 -4.57 -10.73
N VAL A 272 -8.16 -5.63 -10.40
CA VAL A 272 -7.78 -6.61 -9.38
C VAL A 272 -6.45 -7.27 -9.72
N ARG A 273 -6.17 -7.52 -11.01
CA ARG A 273 -4.90 -8.11 -11.45
C ARG A 273 -3.76 -7.11 -11.37
N LEU A 274 -4.04 -5.84 -11.62
CA LEU A 274 -3.05 -4.75 -11.55
C LEU A 274 -2.63 -4.45 -10.12
N ILE A 275 -3.57 -4.45 -9.17
CA ILE A 275 -3.27 -4.24 -7.75
C ILE A 275 -2.51 -5.42 -7.14
N ARG A 276 -2.77 -6.64 -7.61
CA ARG A 276 -1.90 -7.77 -7.29
C ARG A 276 -0.47 -7.52 -7.76
N HIS A 277 -0.28 -6.98 -8.96
CA HIS A 277 1.06 -6.60 -9.44
C HIS A 277 1.67 -5.45 -8.63
N ALA A 278 0.88 -4.45 -8.24
CA ALA A 278 1.34 -3.31 -7.43
C ALA A 278 1.84 -3.75 -6.05
N MET A 279 1.20 -4.75 -5.44
CA MET A 279 1.57 -5.29 -4.13
C MET A 279 2.48 -6.54 -4.21
N ALA A 280 2.86 -7.01 -5.41
CA ALA A 280 3.66 -8.22 -5.59
C ALA A 280 5.17 -8.01 -5.41
N PHE A 281 5.64 -6.75 -5.41
CA PHE A 281 7.02 -6.38 -5.11
C PHE A 281 7.19 -6.08 -3.62
#